data_AF-A0A0N1BJ71-F1
#
_entry.id   AF-A0A0N1BJ71-F1
#
_cell.length_a   1.000
_cell.length_b   1.000
_cell.length_c   1.000
_cell.angle_alpha   90.00
_cell.angle_beta   90.00
_cell.angle_gamma   90.00
#
_symmetry.space_group_name_H-M   'P 1'
#
loop_
_entity.id
_entity.type
_entity.pdbx_description
1 polymer ?
#
loop_
_entity_poly.entity_id
_entity_poly.type
_entity_poly.pdbx_seq_one_letter_code
_entity_poly.pdbx_strand_id
1 'polypeptide(L)'
;MKTAGLPSPINQCQRDFHKLCELGGGPGGGPPRGKVQDLLDNAGKDLNHFAYEEVAEHFAQLPGRNPWHICFAIGLSWGHLAKFDITFTEAAVNVLEHWNGTDLHTACTFHLERGAEPIHFSLSGAYQLFQKVKLPEALPDNLKTLGRAQERWMTPILSPERPRYIGSWNATAMFMVALFAQPNLAATMVEPTPMLPPGGPIYGALKMLRKVNMLTRDPAGSELDDQAFEPGAIYENNALMQDLLRGRSGWSLLDVHSGLYTLGSRNHSLT
;
A
#
# COMPACT_ATOMS: atom_id res chain seq x y z
N MET A 1 30.59 -6.55 -4.86
CA MET A 1 29.58 -7.52 -5.31
C MET A 1 28.91 -6.88 -6.52
N LYS A 2 29.11 -7.40 -7.74
CA LYS A 2 28.47 -6.83 -8.94
C LYS A 2 26.97 -7.10 -8.85
N THR A 3 26.13 -6.24 -9.43
CA THR A 3 24.65 -6.27 -9.50
C THR A 3 24.03 -7.56 -10.09
N ALA A 4 24.80 -8.65 -10.18
CA ALA A 4 24.41 -9.97 -10.64
C ALA A 4 23.19 -10.49 -9.85
N GLY A 5 22.11 -10.74 -10.58
CA GLY A 5 20.86 -11.25 -10.01
C GLY A 5 19.87 -10.17 -9.55
N LEU A 6 20.19 -8.87 -9.67
CA LEU A 6 19.20 -7.80 -9.62
C LEU A 6 18.52 -7.63 -10.99
N PRO A 7 17.22 -7.26 -11.04
CA PRO A 7 16.55 -6.94 -12.30
C PRO A 7 17.19 -5.71 -12.95
N SER A 8 17.08 -5.58 -14.27
CA SER A 8 17.52 -4.35 -14.95
C SER A 8 16.73 -3.14 -14.44
N PRO A 9 17.39 -2.00 -14.15
CA PRO A 9 16.71 -0.84 -13.59
C PRO A 9 15.86 -0.15 -14.68
N ILE A 10 14.61 0.13 -14.35
CA ILE A 10 13.62 0.73 -15.26
C ILE A 10 13.23 2.17 -14.87
N ASN A 11 13.50 2.59 -13.63
CA ASN A 11 13.25 3.94 -13.12
C ASN A 11 14.49 4.53 -12.42
N GLN A 12 14.43 5.82 -12.04
CA GLN A 12 15.59 6.51 -11.47
C GLN A 12 16.03 5.93 -10.13
N CYS A 13 15.09 5.62 -9.24
CA CYS A 13 15.37 5.00 -7.95
C CYS A 13 16.15 3.68 -8.09
N GLN A 14 15.77 2.83 -9.05
CA GLN A 14 16.46 1.57 -9.32
C GLN A 14 17.86 1.78 -9.90
N ARG A 15 18.03 2.76 -10.80
CA ARG A 15 19.35 3.13 -11.35
C ARG A 15 20.30 3.58 -10.24
N ASP A 16 19.82 4.43 -9.34
CA ASP A 16 20.62 4.92 -8.22
C ASP A 16 20.94 3.81 -7.21
N PHE A 17 19.98 2.92 -6.94
CA PHE A 17 20.22 1.73 -6.13
C PHE A 17 21.28 0.80 -6.75
N HIS A 18 21.22 0.57 -8.07
CA HIS A 18 22.21 -0.23 -8.78
C HIS A 18 23.61 0.38 -8.65
N LYS A 19 23.72 1.69 -8.85
CA LYS A 19 25.00 2.41 -8.68
C LYS A 19 25.55 2.27 -7.26
N LEU A 20 24.70 2.39 -6.24
CA LEU A 20 25.12 2.15 -4.85
C LEU A 20 25.63 0.71 -4.65
N CYS A 21 24.96 -0.27 -5.24
CA CYS A 21 25.38 -1.67 -5.18
C CYS A 21 26.72 -1.92 -5.88
N GLU A 22 26.97 -1.29 -7.02
CA GLU A 22 28.23 -1.39 -7.77
C GLU A 22 29.41 -0.79 -7.00
N LEU A 23 29.19 0.35 -6.34
CA LEU A 23 30.19 1.00 -5.48
C LEU A 23 30.49 0.17 -4.22
N GLY A 24 29.50 -0.57 -3.71
CA GLY A 24 29.65 -1.36 -2.49
C GLY A 24 29.94 -0.49 -1.27
N GLY A 25 30.72 -1.02 -0.32
CA GLY A 25 31.12 -0.31 0.90
C GLY A 25 30.24 -0.56 2.13
N GLY A 26 29.26 -1.45 2.02
CA GLY A 26 28.46 -1.99 3.11
C GLY A 26 28.77 -3.46 3.45
N PRO A 27 28.05 -4.04 4.42
CA PRO A 27 28.20 -5.43 4.83
C PRO A 27 28.07 -6.42 3.67
N GLY A 28 28.91 -7.45 3.66
CA GLY A 28 28.91 -8.48 2.60
C GLY A 28 29.23 -7.93 1.19
N GLY A 29 29.81 -6.72 1.09
CA GLY A 29 30.10 -6.07 -0.18
C GLY A 29 28.88 -5.46 -0.88
N GLY A 30 27.75 -5.31 -0.17
CA GLY A 30 26.58 -4.56 -0.61
C GLY A 30 26.73 -3.04 -0.43
N PRO A 31 25.69 -2.24 -0.71
CA PRO A 31 25.72 -0.79 -0.53
C PRO A 31 25.73 -0.37 0.95
N PRO A 32 26.20 0.84 1.31
CA PRO A 32 26.14 1.34 2.67
C PRO A 32 24.69 1.60 3.07
N ARG A 33 24.27 1.09 4.23
CA ARG A 33 22.88 1.16 4.71
C ARG A 33 22.31 2.58 4.69
N GLY A 34 23.05 3.55 5.23
CA GLY A 34 22.60 4.95 5.28
C GLY A 34 22.30 5.53 3.90
N LYS A 35 23.07 5.16 2.86
CA LYS A 35 22.85 5.63 1.48
C LYS A 35 21.60 5.01 0.85
N VAL A 36 21.32 3.75 1.13
CA VAL A 36 20.07 3.12 0.69
C VAL A 36 18.88 3.74 1.41
N GLN A 37 19.01 4.00 2.73
CA GLN A 37 17.96 4.69 3.49
C GLN A 37 17.71 6.10 2.95
N ASP A 38 18.76 6.86 2.60
CA ASP A 38 18.62 8.19 1.97
C ASP A 38 17.86 8.12 0.65
N LEU A 39 18.22 7.14 -0.20
CA LEU A 39 17.55 6.93 -1.48
C LEU A 39 16.06 6.61 -1.29
N LEU A 40 15.72 5.68 -0.39
CA LEU A 40 14.35 5.27 -0.14
C LEU A 40 13.53 6.39 0.54
N ASP A 41 14.13 7.18 1.43
CA ASP A 41 13.48 8.32 2.07
C ASP A 41 13.09 9.39 1.05
N ASN A 42 14.03 9.77 0.16
CA ASN A 42 13.75 10.75 -0.88
C ASN A 42 12.65 10.27 -1.84
N ALA A 43 12.80 9.05 -2.38
CA ALA A 43 11.81 8.47 -3.28
C ALA A 43 10.43 8.27 -2.61
N GLY A 44 10.42 7.94 -1.32
CA GLY A 44 9.21 7.76 -0.53
C GLY A 44 8.47 9.07 -0.29
N LYS A 45 9.18 10.13 0.09
CA LYS A 45 8.59 11.46 0.33
C LYS A 45 7.96 12.07 -0.91
N ASP A 46 8.63 11.93 -2.07
CA ASP A 46 8.09 12.42 -3.34
C ASP A 46 6.78 11.71 -3.69
N LEU A 47 6.74 10.38 -3.56
CA LEU A 47 5.51 9.61 -3.79
C LEU A 47 4.43 9.94 -2.75
N ASN A 48 4.80 10.13 -1.49
CA ASN A 48 3.86 10.47 -0.42
C ASN A 48 3.20 11.83 -0.63
N HIS A 49 3.95 12.80 -1.16
CA HIS A 49 3.41 14.11 -1.49
C HIS A 49 2.37 14.02 -2.62
N PHE A 50 2.71 13.32 -3.70
CA PHE A 50 1.78 13.08 -4.81
C PHE A 50 0.51 12.34 -4.35
N ALA A 51 0.67 11.28 -3.56
CA ALA A 51 -0.45 10.51 -3.02
C ALA A 51 -1.36 11.34 -2.10
N TYR A 52 -0.80 12.27 -1.32
CA TYR A 52 -1.60 13.22 -0.53
C TYR A 52 -2.45 14.13 -1.43
N GLU A 53 -1.87 14.68 -2.49
CA GLU A 53 -2.59 15.58 -3.42
C GLU A 53 -3.77 14.86 -4.08
N GLU A 54 -3.54 13.65 -4.60
CA GLU A 54 -4.58 12.80 -5.19
C GLU A 54 -5.71 12.50 -4.20
N VAL A 55 -5.37 12.10 -2.97
CA VAL A 55 -6.36 11.78 -1.94
C VAL A 55 -7.12 13.04 -1.52
N ALA A 56 -6.43 14.16 -1.30
CA ALA A 56 -7.04 15.42 -0.90
C ALA A 56 -8.06 15.91 -1.94
N GLU A 57 -7.77 15.75 -3.24
CA GLU A 57 -8.70 16.09 -4.32
C GLU A 57 -10.00 15.27 -4.23
N HIS A 58 -9.90 13.96 -4.02
CA HIS A 58 -11.09 13.09 -3.90
C HIS A 58 -11.94 13.44 -2.67
N PHE A 59 -11.30 13.72 -1.53
CA PHE A 59 -12.00 14.18 -0.32
C PHE A 59 -12.68 15.53 -0.52
N ALA A 60 -12.07 16.44 -1.29
CA ALA A 60 -12.63 17.75 -1.59
C ALA A 60 -13.84 17.67 -2.53
N GLN A 61 -13.82 16.75 -3.50
CA GLN A 61 -14.92 16.56 -4.46
C GLN A 61 -16.10 15.75 -3.90
N LEU A 62 -15.88 15.00 -2.82
CA LEU A 62 -16.91 14.17 -2.17
C LEU A 62 -17.18 14.61 -0.71
N PRO A 63 -17.52 15.89 -0.45
CA PRO A 63 -17.70 16.38 0.89
C PRO A 63 -18.90 15.71 1.57
N GLY A 64 -18.72 15.30 2.83
CA GLY A 64 -19.79 14.69 3.64
C GLY A 64 -20.09 13.22 3.32
N ARG A 65 -19.41 12.62 2.33
CA ARG A 65 -19.47 11.17 2.10
C ARG A 65 -18.67 10.43 3.17
N ASN A 66 -18.97 9.14 3.37
CA ASN A 66 -18.24 8.33 4.35
C ASN A 66 -16.74 8.24 3.96
N PRO A 67 -15.81 8.68 4.84
CA PRO A 67 -14.39 8.75 4.51
C PRO A 67 -13.76 7.38 4.26
N TRP A 68 -14.24 6.32 4.92
CA TRP A 68 -13.73 4.96 4.71
C TRP A 68 -14.12 4.40 3.36
N HIS A 69 -15.31 4.75 2.85
CA HIS A 69 -15.72 4.34 1.51
C HIS A 69 -14.87 5.03 0.43
N ILE A 70 -14.54 6.31 0.61
CA ILE A 70 -13.60 7.04 -0.26
C ILE A 70 -12.23 6.35 -0.22
N CYS A 71 -11.68 6.11 0.97
CA CYS A 71 -10.39 5.45 1.14
C CYS A 71 -10.35 4.05 0.50
N PHE A 72 -11.44 3.28 0.64
CA PHE A 72 -11.54 1.95 0.05
C PHE A 72 -11.56 2.02 -1.49
N ALA A 73 -12.37 2.93 -2.06
CA ALA A 73 -12.47 3.12 -3.50
C ALA A 73 -11.14 3.53 -4.13
N ILE A 74 -10.44 4.52 -3.55
CA ILE A 74 -9.08 4.91 -3.96
C ILE A 74 -8.12 3.72 -3.90
N GLY A 75 -8.22 2.90 -2.85
CA GLY A 75 -7.44 1.68 -2.70
C GLY A 75 -7.63 0.68 -3.86
N LEU A 76 -8.84 0.57 -4.43
CA LEU A 76 -9.09 -0.27 -5.60
C LEU A 76 -8.38 0.28 -6.85
N SER A 77 -8.36 1.59 -7.04
CA SER A 77 -7.69 2.22 -8.17
C SER A 77 -6.16 2.07 -8.06
N TRP A 78 -5.59 2.33 -6.88
CA TRP A 78 -4.15 2.14 -6.64
C TRP A 78 -3.72 0.66 -6.65
N GLY A 79 -4.65 -0.25 -6.38
CA GLY A 79 -4.48 -1.70 -6.60
C GLY A 79 -4.59 -2.12 -8.07
N HIS A 80 -4.71 -1.16 -8.99
CA HIS A 80 -4.83 -1.40 -10.42
C HIS A 80 -6.06 -2.25 -10.82
N LEU A 81 -7.14 -2.16 -10.04
CA LEU A 81 -8.42 -2.79 -10.40
C LEU A 81 -9.32 -1.86 -11.21
N ALA A 82 -9.21 -0.56 -10.95
CA ALA A 82 -9.98 0.48 -11.60
C ALA A 82 -9.07 1.65 -12.01
N LYS A 83 -9.51 2.44 -12.98
CA LYS A 83 -8.91 3.74 -13.27
C LYS A 83 -9.01 4.65 -12.04
N PHE A 84 -8.00 5.48 -11.84
CA PHE A 84 -8.04 6.53 -10.82
C PHE A 84 -8.87 7.71 -11.36
N ASP A 85 -10.15 7.75 -10.98
CA ASP A 85 -11.12 8.72 -11.48
C ASP A 85 -12.14 9.07 -10.37
N ILE A 86 -12.57 10.32 -10.33
CA ILE A 86 -13.54 10.77 -9.32
C ILE A 86 -14.92 10.15 -9.51
N THR A 87 -15.36 9.94 -10.75
CA THR A 87 -16.64 9.33 -11.10
C THR A 87 -16.69 7.87 -10.64
N PHE A 88 -15.57 7.15 -10.78
CA PHE A 88 -15.43 5.82 -10.22
C PHE A 88 -15.55 5.85 -8.69
N THR A 89 -14.85 6.78 -8.05
CA THR A 89 -14.85 6.91 -6.59
C THR A 89 -16.26 7.19 -6.07
N GLU A 90 -16.98 8.12 -6.70
CA GLU A 90 -18.37 8.45 -6.35
C GLU A 90 -19.29 7.23 -6.48
N ALA A 91 -19.25 6.54 -7.63
CA ALA A 91 -20.07 5.36 -7.86
C ALA A 91 -19.76 4.23 -6.85
N ALA A 92 -18.48 3.98 -6.57
CA ALA A 92 -18.07 3.01 -5.57
C ALA A 92 -18.57 3.38 -4.17
N VAL A 93 -18.46 4.64 -3.76
CA VAL A 93 -18.97 5.14 -2.48
C VAL A 93 -20.49 4.96 -2.39
N ASN A 94 -21.23 5.28 -3.46
CA ASN A 94 -22.69 5.08 -3.51
C ASN A 94 -23.07 3.61 -3.31
N VAL A 95 -22.37 2.67 -3.98
CA VAL A 95 -22.58 1.22 -3.81
C VAL A 95 -22.31 0.78 -2.38
N LEU A 96 -21.24 1.27 -1.75
CA LEU A 96 -20.84 0.89 -0.40
C LEU A 96 -21.79 1.44 0.67
N GLU A 97 -22.40 2.60 0.44
CA GLU A 97 -23.47 3.12 1.30
C GLU A 97 -24.78 2.35 1.11
N HIS A 98 -25.17 2.13 -0.15
CA HIS A 98 -26.43 1.47 -0.50
C HIS A 98 -26.22 0.59 -1.73
N TRP A 99 -26.23 -0.72 -1.53
CA TRP A 99 -26.02 -1.66 -2.63
C TRP A 99 -27.09 -1.48 -3.72
N ASN A 100 -26.67 -0.98 -4.88
CA ASN A 100 -27.56 -0.68 -6.00
C ASN A 100 -26.91 -1.02 -7.35
N GLY A 101 -27.73 -1.43 -8.32
CA GLY A 101 -27.25 -1.93 -9.60
C GLY A 101 -26.71 -0.85 -10.55
N THR A 102 -27.21 0.39 -10.44
CA THR A 102 -26.83 1.48 -11.34
C THR A 102 -25.41 1.95 -11.06
N ASP A 103 -25.09 2.29 -9.81
CA ASP A 103 -23.74 2.71 -9.44
C ASP A 103 -22.74 1.55 -9.57
N LEU A 104 -23.17 0.32 -9.28
CA LEU A 104 -22.33 -0.86 -9.48
C LEU A 104 -21.98 -1.05 -10.96
N HIS A 105 -22.96 -0.87 -11.86
CA HIS A 105 -22.70 -0.90 -13.29
C HIS A 105 -21.73 0.21 -13.71
N THR A 106 -21.95 1.44 -13.25
CA THR A 106 -21.07 2.59 -13.50
C THR A 106 -19.64 2.31 -13.04
N ALA A 107 -19.45 1.91 -11.78
CA ALA A 107 -18.13 1.62 -11.21
C ALA A 107 -17.40 0.53 -12.02
N CYS A 108 -18.13 -0.51 -12.44
CA CYS A 108 -17.58 -1.60 -13.25
C CYS A 108 -17.09 -1.15 -14.64
N THR A 109 -17.54 -0.01 -15.19
CA THR A 109 -17.05 0.51 -16.48
C THR A 109 -15.62 1.07 -16.42
N PHE A 110 -15.10 1.35 -15.23
CA PHE A 110 -13.76 1.89 -15.00
C PHE A 110 -12.69 0.81 -14.91
N HIS A 111 -13.01 -0.42 -15.29
CA HIS A 111 -12.07 -1.52 -15.25
C HIS A 111 -10.82 -1.28 -16.10
N LEU A 112 -9.73 -1.88 -15.68
CA LEU A 112 -8.47 -1.97 -16.43
C LEU A 112 -8.40 -3.31 -17.17
N GLU A 113 -7.21 -3.88 -17.35
CA GLU A 113 -6.94 -5.04 -18.19
C GLU A 113 -7.62 -6.33 -17.68
N ARG A 114 -7.96 -6.38 -16.39
CA ARG A 114 -8.58 -7.54 -15.74
C ARG A 114 -10.10 -7.59 -15.87
N GLY A 115 -10.72 -6.61 -16.52
CA GLY A 115 -12.17 -6.56 -16.71
C GLY A 115 -12.93 -6.14 -15.45
N ALA A 116 -14.27 -6.12 -15.54
CA ALA A 116 -15.16 -5.60 -14.50
C ALA A 116 -15.31 -6.48 -13.25
N GLU A 117 -15.07 -7.79 -13.37
CA GLU A 117 -15.33 -8.75 -12.30
C GLU A 117 -14.58 -8.46 -10.98
N PRO A 118 -13.27 -8.11 -10.99
CA PRO A 118 -12.55 -7.76 -9.77
C PRO A 118 -13.16 -6.56 -9.03
N ILE A 119 -13.64 -5.54 -9.75
CA ILE A 119 -14.33 -4.38 -9.14
C ILE A 119 -15.62 -4.86 -8.47
N HIS A 120 -16.46 -5.59 -9.21
CA HIS A 120 -17.73 -6.10 -8.69
C HIS A 120 -17.54 -6.92 -7.41
N PHE A 121 -16.62 -7.89 -7.43
CA PHE A 121 -16.39 -8.75 -6.27
C PHE A 121 -15.74 -8.02 -5.09
N SER A 122 -14.86 -7.05 -5.35
CA SER A 122 -14.26 -6.23 -4.29
C SER A 122 -15.31 -5.35 -3.61
N LEU A 123 -16.18 -4.68 -4.38
CA LEU A 123 -17.27 -3.88 -3.84
C LEU A 123 -18.29 -4.73 -3.10
N SER A 124 -18.64 -5.91 -3.62
CA SER A 124 -19.55 -6.85 -2.95
C SER A 124 -19.00 -7.31 -1.60
N GLY A 125 -17.73 -7.72 -1.55
CA GLY A 125 -17.07 -8.13 -0.32
C GLY A 125 -16.96 -6.98 0.69
N ALA A 126 -16.59 -5.79 0.22
CA ALA A 126 -16.47 -4.61 1.07
C ALA A 126 -17.82 -4.16 1.62
N TYR A 127 -18.87 -4.14 0.81
CA TYR A 127 -20.23 -3.85 1.28
C TYR A 127 -20.62 -4.78 2.43
N GLN A 128 -20.42 -6.10 2.27
CA GLN A 128 -20.69 -7.07 3.33
C GLN A 128 -19.86 -6.81 4.60
N LEU A 129 -18.60 -6.41 4.46
CA LEU A 129 -17.74 -6.07 5.59
C LEU A 129 -18.19 -4.80 6.30
N PHE A 130 -18.53 -3.73 5.59
CA PHE A 130 -19.03 -2.49 6.18
C PHE A 130 -20.37 -2.67 6.91
N GLN A 131 -21.20 -3.64 6.51
CA GLN A 131 -22.40 -4.00 7.28
C GLN A 131 -22.08 -4.68 8.62
N LYS A 132 -20.95 -5.38 8.72
CA LYS A 132 -20.54 -6.14 9.91
C LYS A 132 -19.60 -5.35 10.83
N VAL A 133 -18.76 -4.48 10.27
CA VAL A 133 -17.68 -3.78 10.96
C VAL A 133 -18.04 -2.32 11.16
N LYS A 134 -18.10 -1.89 12.42
CA LYS A 134 -18.28 -0.47 12.77
C LYS A 134 -16.92 0.24 12.88
N LEU A 135 -16.60 1.03 11.86
CA LEU A 135 -15.49 1.99 11.87
C LEU A 135 -15.95 3.35 12.45
N PRO A 136 -15.03 4.19 12.95
CA PRO A 136 -15.36 5.55 13.37
C PRO A 136 -15.97 6.38 12.23
N GLU A 137 -16.83 7.36 12.53
CA GLU A 137 -17.46 8.19 11.48
C GLU A 137 -16.45 9.06 10.72
N ALA A 138 -15.41 9.53 11.40
CA ALA A 138 -14.30 10.30 10.82
C ALA A 138 -13.00 9.48 10.78
N LEU A 139 -12.06 9.90 9.95
CA LEU A 139 -10.70 9.35 9.99
C LEU A 139 -10.06 9.67 11.37
N PRO A 140 -9.45 8.68 12.05
CA PRO A 140 -8.80 8.90 13.32
C PRO A 140 -7.59 9.82 13.19
N ASP A 141 -7.41 10.70 14.18
CA ASP A 141 -6.32 11.67 14.30
C ASP A 141 -5.05 11.11 14.98
N ASN A 142 -5.06 9.82 15.35
CA ASN A 142 -3.94 9.16 16.00
C ASN A 142 -3.80 7.69 15.58
N LEU A 143 -2.55 7.21 15.53
CA LEU A 143 -2.19 5.87 15.04
C LEU A 143 -2.80 4.75 15.87
N LYS A 144 -2.98 4.97 17.18
CA LYS A 144 -3.58 3.96 18.08
C LYS A 144 -5.04 3.70 17.72
N THR A 145 -5.83 4.74 17.49
CA THR A 145 -7.23 4.61 17.08
C THR A 145 -7.33 4.09 15.65
N LEU A 146 -6.44 4.51 14.74
CA LEU A 146 -6.37 3.96 13.39
C LEU A 146 -6.05 2.46 13.38
N GLY A 147 -5.09 2.03 14.21
CA GLY A 147 -4.75 0.62 14.40
C GLY A 147 -5.93 -0.20 14.93
N ARG A 148 -6.70 0.33 15.89
CA ARG A 148 -7.94 -0.31 16.38
C ARG A 148 -9.01 -0.41 15.30
N ALA A 149 -9.14 0.60 14.44
CA ALA A 149 -10.05 0.55 13.31
C ALA A 149 -9.64 -0.57 12.33
N GLN A 150 -8.34 -0.69 12.05
CA GLN A 150 -7.81 -1.76 11.22
C GLN A 150 -7.99 -3.14 11.84
N GLU A 151 -7.76 -3.31 13.15
CA GLU A 151 -7.97 -4.59 13.83
C GLU A 151 -9.42 -5.09 13.68
N ARG A 152 -10.41 -4.19 13.87
CA ARG A 152 -11.84 -4.53 13.66
C ARG A 152 -12.13 -4.93 12.23
N TRP A 153 -11.54 -4.21 11.26
CA TRP A 153 -11.69 -4.52 9.84
C TRP A 153 -11.07 -5.86 9.45
N MET A 154 -9.87 -6.14 9.98
CA MET A 154 -9.14 -7.37 9.70
C MET A 154 -9.77 -8.59 10.35
N THR A 155 -10.42 -8.45 11.52
CA THR A 155 -11.01 -9.58 12.26
C THR A 155 -11.87 -10.53 11.39
N PRO A 156 -12.90 -10.07 10.65
CA PRO A 156 -13.67 -10.96 9.76
C PRO A 156 -12.86 -11.43 8.54
N ILE A 157 -11.85 -10.68 8.08
CA ILE A 157 -11.00 -11.05 6.94
C ILE A 157 -10.05 -12.20 7.31
N LEU A 158 -9.61 -12.26 8.57
CA LEU A 158 -8.79 -13.35 9.10
C LEU A 158 -9.59 -14.61 9.40
N SER A 159 -10.92 -14.55 9.31
CA SER A 159 -11.81 -15.67 9.61
C SER A 159 -12.06 -16.57 8.38
N PRO A 160 -12.54 -17.82 8.58
CA PRO A 160 -13.00 -18.67 7.49
C PRO A 160 -14.14 -18.07 6.65
N GLU A 161 -14.87 -17.09 7.18
CA GLU A 161 -15.97 -16.39 6.49
C GLU A 161 -15.49 -15.20 5.64
N ARG A 162 -14.17 -15.09 5.40
CA ARG A 162 -13.59 -14.02 4.58
C ARG A 162 -14.30 -13.93 3.21
N PRO A 163 -14.72 -12.73 2.77
CA PRO A 163 -15.19 -12.55 1.41
C PRO A 163 -14.09 -12.91 0.39
N ARG A 164 -14.42 -13.74 -0.60
CA ARG A 164 -13.45 -14.41 -1.49
C ARG A 164 -12.47 -13.47 -2.21
N TYR A 165 -12.87 -12.23 -2.49
CA TYR A 165 -12.09 -11.24 -3.26
C TYR A 165 -11.45 -10.13 -2.40
N ILE A 166 -11.44 -10.29 -1.08
CA ILE A 166 -10.69 -9.41 -0.19
C ILE A 166 -9.31 -10.02 0.02
N GLY A 167 -8.41 -9.75 -0.94
CA GLY A 167 -6.99 -10.05 -0.86
C GLY A 167 -6.23 -9.09 0.07
N SER A 168 -4.92 -9.31 0.21
CA SER A 168 -4.09 -8.57 1.19
C SER A 168 -4.06 -7.06 0.93
N TRP A 169 -4.01 -6.66 -0.34
CA TRP A 169 -4.08 -5.26 -0.75
C TRP A 169 -5.43 -4.63 -0.34
N ASN A 170 -6.55 -5.19 -0.81
CA ASN A 170 -7.90 -4.69 -0.50
C ASN A 170 -8.18 -4.64 1.00
N ALA A 171 -7.60 -5.56 1.77
CA ALA A 171 -7.74 -5.61 3.22
C ALA A 171 -7.06 -4.43 3.94
N THR A 172 -6.02 -3.83 3.36
CA THR A 172 -5.13 -2.90 4.09
C THR A 172 -4.91 -1.55 3.39
N ALA A 173 -5.08 -1.46 2.06
CA ALA A 173 -4.87 -0.24 1.28
C ALA A 173 -5.74 0.93 1.77
N MET A 174 -6.99 0.68 2.19
CA MET A 174 -7.87 1.69 2.78
C MET A 174 -7.20 2.46 3.95
N PHE A 175 -6.43 1.77 4.80
CA PHE A 175 -5.75 2.41 5.94
C PHE A 175 -4.51 3.19 5.52
N MET A 176 -3.84 2.75 4.47
CA MET A 176 -2.75 3.51 3.85
C MET A 176 -3.29 4.80 3.21
N VAL A 177 -4.43 4.74 2.50
CA VAL A 177 -5.11 5.94 1.97
C VAL A 177 -5.52 6.89 3.10
N ALA A 178 -6.03 6.37 4.21
CA ALA A 178 -6.35 7.18 5.39
C ALA A 178 -5.13 7.87 6.03
N LEU A 179 -3.94 7.27 5.92
CA LEU A 179 -2.68 7.89 6.32
C LEU A 179 -2.23 8.96 5.32
N PHE A 180 -2.38 8.71 4.02
CA PHE A 180 -2.08 9.72 2.98
C PHE A 180 -2.95 10.96 3.12
N ALA A 181 -4.22 10.82 3.53
CA ALA A 181 -5.09 11.95 3.86
C ALA A 181 -4.59 12.79 5.06
N GLN A 182 -3.64 12.28 5.85
CA GLN A 182 -3.18 12.86 7.11
C GLN A 182 -1.64 12.82 7.22
N PRO A 183 -0.90 13.57 6.38
CA PRO A 183 0.56 13.47 6.29
C PRO A 183 1.29 13.72 7.61
N ASN A 184 0.78 14.64 8.44
CA ASN A 184 1.34 14.89 9.77
C ASN A 184 1.22 13.68 10.69
N LEU A 185 0.11 12.93 10.61
CA LEU A 185 -0.07 11.71 11.37
C LEU A 185 0.83 10.60 10.82
N ALA A 186 0.86 10.44 9.50
CA ALA A 186 1.69 9.44 8.84
C ALA A 186 3.19 9.57 9.16
N ALA A 187 3.70 10.81 9.24
CA ALA A 187 5.09 11.08 9.60
C ALA A 187 5.48 10.57 11.01
N THR A 188 4.51 10.30 11.89
CA THR A 188 4.75 9.75 13.24
C THR A 188 4.81 8.23 13.28
N MET A 189 4.50 7.55 12.17
CA MET A 189 4.38 6.10 12.13
C MET A 189 5.75 5.42 12.07
N VAL A 190 6.29 5.06 13.23
CA VAL A 190 7.56 4.30 13.35
C VAL A 190 7.35 2.83 13.74
N GLU A 191 6.13 2.49 14.16
CA GLU A 191 5.69 1.13 14.49
C GLU A 191 4.72 0.63 13.41
N PRO A 192 4.71 -0.68 13.10
CA PRO A 192 3.87 -1.27 12.06
C PRO A 192 2.41 -1.40 12.53
N THR A 193 1.80 -0.29 12.94
CA THR A 193 0.40 -0.22 13.33
C THR A 193 -0.15 1.16 12.92
N PRO A 194 -1.05 1.23 11.93
CA PRO A 194 -1.65 0.11 11.18
C PRO A 194 -0.63 -0.65 10.31
N MET A 195 -0.96 -1.89 9.92
CA MET A 195 -0.22 -2.65 8.90
C MET A 195 -0.40 -1.99 7.53
N LEU A 196 0.71 -1.79 6.82
CA LEU A 196 0.70 -1.29 5.44
C LEU A 196 0.53 -2.45 4.45
N PRO A 197 -0.09 -2.21 3.28
CA PRO A 197 -0.40 -3.26 2.34
C PRO A 197 0.85 -3.94 1.81
N PRO A 198 0.90 -5.29 1.79
CA PRO A 198 1.89 -5.97 0.97
C PRO A 198 1.49 -5.75 -0.49
N GLY A 199 2.43 -5.31 -1.32
CA GLY A 199 2.26 -5.23 -2.76
C GLY A 199 3.39 -5.98 -3.47
N GLY A 200 3.14 -6.42 -4.70
CA GLY A 200 4.17 -7.00 -5.56
C GLY A 200 5.46 -6.16 -5.62
N PRO A 201 5.37 -4.83 -5.79
CA PRO A 201 6.53 -3.94 -5.72
C PRO A 201 7.26 -3.98 -4.36
N ILE A 202 6.53 -3.89 -3.25
CA ILE A 202 7.13 -3.91 -1.90
C ILE A 202 7.92 -5.20 -1.70
N TYR A 203 7.31 -6.34 -2.01
CA TYR A 203 7.95 -7.64 -1.87
C TYR A 203 9.17 -7.77 -2.80
N GLY A 204 9.08 -7.30 -4.05
CA GLY A 204 10.19 -7.26 -5.00
C GLY A 204 11.37 -6.43 -4.47
N ALA A 205 11.10 -5.26 -3.92
CA ALA A 205 12.12 -4.42 -3.29
C ALA A 205 12.75 -5.09 -2.07
N LEU A 206 11.95 -5.72 -1.19
CA LEU A 206 12.49 -6.47 -0.05
C LEU A 206 13.40 -7.63 -0.50
N LYS A 207 13.04 -8.36 -1.58
CA LYS A 207 13.92 -9.36 -2.20
C LYS A 207 15.23 -8.74 -2.70
N MET A 208 15.18 -7.58 -3.35
CA MET A 208 16.38 -6.87 -3.82
C MET A 208 17.28 -6.47 -2.64
N LEU A 209 16.70 -5.90 -1.58
CA LEU A 209 17.43 -5.53 -0.36
C LEU A 209 18.05 -6.74 0.33
N ARG A 210 17.34 -7.87 0.39
CA ARG A 210 17.87 -9.12 0.95
C ARG A 210 19.08 -9.65 0.16
N LYS A 211 19.02 -9.62 -1.17
CA LYS A 211 20.13 -10.04 -2.05
C LYS A 211 21.41 -9.25 -1.82
N VAL A 212 21.29 -8.00 -1.42
CA VAL A 212 22.45 -7.12 -1.14
C VAL A 212 22.79 -7.02 0.35
N ASN A 213 22.31 -7.95 1.16
CA ASN A 213 22.55 -8.04 2.60
C ASN A 213 22.08 -6.81 3.41
N MET A 214 21.09 -6.07 2.91
CA MET A 214 20.42 -5.00 3.65
C MET A 214 19.37 -5.54 4.64
N LEU A 215 18.82 -6.73 4.35
CA LEU A 215 17.92 -7.48 5.23
C LEU A 215 18.57 -8.80 5.64
N THR A 216 18.26 -9.26 6.85
CA THR A 216 18.81 -10.49 7.43
C THR A 216 18.03 -11.75 7.03
N ARG A 217 16.78 -11.60 6.60
CA ARG A 217 15.89 -12.68 6.19
C ARG A 217 15.10 -12.30 4.94
N ASP A 218 14.63 -13.31 4.21
CA ASP A 218 13.78 -13.14 3.04
C ASP A 218 12.40 -12.58 3.43
N PRO A 219 11.75 -11.80 2.54
CA PRO A 219 10.35 -11.46 2.73
C PRO A 219 9.46 -12.71 2.68
N ALA A 220 8.42 -12.71 3.48
CA ALA A 220 7.48 -13.82 3.60
C ALA A 220 6.44 -13.80 2.46
N GLY A 221 6.01 -15.00 2.08
CA GLY A 221 4.94 -15.23 1.11
C GLY A 221 5.36 -15.24 -0.36
N SER A 222 4.36 -15.31 -1.22
CA SER A 222 4.49 -15.73 -2.63
C SER A 222 4.32 -14.61 -3.68
N GLU A 223 4.59 -13.34 -3.33
CA GLU A 223 4.18 -12.16 -4.15
C GLU A 223 2.66 -11.98 -4.18
N LEU A 224 2.02 -12.07 -2.99
CA LEU A 224 0.58 -11.93 -2.71
C LEU A 224 -0.20 -11.25 -3.85
N ASP A 225 -0.92 -12.07 -4.62
CA ASP A 225 -1.89 -11.60 -5.62
C ASP A 225 -3.21 -11.15 -4.96
N ASP A 226 -4.13 -10.63 -5.77
CA ASP A 226 -5.39 -10.05 -5.29
C ASP A 226 -6.42 -11.05 -4.74
N GLN A 227 -6.17 -12.36 -4.85
CA GLN A 227 -7.02 -13.45 -4.39
C GLN A 227 -6.41 -14.25 -3.22
N ALA A 228 -5.08 -14.27 -3.12
CA ALA A 228 -4.35 -14.90 -2.03
C ALA A 228 -4.20 -13.93 -0.85
N PHE A 229 -4.57 -14.41 0.33
CA PHE A 229 -4.33 -13.70 1.58
C PHE A 229 -3.59 -14.64 2.52
N GLU A 230 -2.32 -14.32 2.76
CA GLU A 230 -1.45 -15.02 3.71
C GLU A 230 -1.28 -14.12 4.93
N PRO A 231 -2.09 -14.31 5.99
CA PRO A 231 -2.13 -13.39 7.13
C PRO A 231 -0.75 -13.13 7.73
N GLY A 232 0.05 -14.18 7.93
CA GLY A 232 1.39 -14.09 8.53
C GLY A 232 2.36 -13.23 7.73
N ALA A 233 2.28 -13.30 6.39
CA ALA A 233 3.20 -12.58 5.51
C ALA A 233 3.08 -11.05 5.65
N ILE A 234 1.88 -10.53 5.94
CA ILE A 234 1.67 -9.09 6.18
C ILE A 234 2.50 -8.63 7.38
N TYR A 235 2.43 -9.35 8.49
CA TYR A 235 3.13 -9.01 9.73
C TYR A 235 4.66 -9.13 9.57
N GLU A 236 5.12 -10.21 8.93
CA GLU A 236 6.55 -10.43 8.70
C GLU A 236 7.17 -9.38 7.79
N ASN A 237 6.47 -9.00 6.72
CA ASN A 237 6.95 -7.98 5.78
C ASN A 237 6.89 -6.57 6.38
N ASN A 238 5.87 -6.24 7.19
CA ASN A 238 5.84 -4.98 7.94
C ASN A 238 6.96 -4.89 8.98
N ALA A 239 7.33 -6.00 9.63
CA ALA A 239 8.50 -6.04 10.51
C ALA A 239 9.82 -5.80 9.75
N LEU A 240 9.94 -6.30 8.50
CA LEU A 240 11.10 -5.99 7.65
C LEU A 240 11.17 -4.51 7.27
N MET A 241 10.02 -3.87 7.00
CA MET A 241 9.97 -2.42 6.76
C MET A 241 10.40 -1.64 8.00
N GLN A 242 9.94 -2.04 9.19
CA GLN A 242 10.37 -1.43 10.45
C GLN A 242 11.88 -1.62 10.69
N ASP A 243 12.42 -2.78 10.35
CA ASP A 243 13.85 -3.04 10.42
C ASP A 243 14.67 -2.08 9.55
N LEU A 244 14.12 -1.57 8.45
CA LEU A 244 14.77 -0.55 7.63
C LEU A 244 14.87 0.81 8.34
N LEU A 245 13.96 1.15 9.25
CA LEU A 245 14.01 2.41 10.02
C LEU A 245 15.20 2.48 10.98
N ARG A 246 15.75 1.33 11.42
CA ARG A 246 16.81 1.30 12.43
C ARG A 246 17.96 2.24 12.07
N GLY A 247 18.28 3.14 13.00
CA GLY A 247 19.38 4.11 12.89
C GLY A 247 19.04 5.41 12.15
N ARG A 248 17.78 5.64 11.72
CA ARG A 248 17.35 6.89 11.08
C ARG A 248 16.17 7.52 11.83
N SER A 249 16.36 8.76 12.29
CA SER A 249 15.30 9.57 12.89
C SER A 249 14.52 10.37 11.84
N GLY A 250 13.24 10.62 12.07
CA GLY A 250 12.42 11.45 11.18
C GLY A 250 12.05 10.78 9.85
N TRP A 251 12.15 9.45 9.79
CA TRP A 251 11.70 8.62 8.68
C TRP A 251 10.56 7.72 9.18
N SER A 252 9.43 7.71 8.46
CA SER A 252 8.25 6.93 8.83
C SER A 252 8.17 5.62 8.05
N LEU A 253 7.38 4.68 8.54
CA LEU A 253 7.04 3.45 7.81
C LEU A 253 6.30 3.72 6.51
N LEU A 254 5.52 4.80 6.42
CA LEU A 254 4.87 5.16 5.16
C LEU A 254 5.91 5.61 4.13
N ASP A 255 6.91 6.39 4.53
CA ASP A 255 8.04 6.75 3.66
C ASP A 255 8.83 5.50 3.23
N VAL A 256 9.08 4.55 4.14
CA VAL A 256 9.72 3.26 3.81
C VAL A 256 8.91 2.51 2.77
N HIS A 257 7.60 2.37 3.00
CA HIS A 257 6.71 1.65 2.10
C HIS A 257 6.72 2.24 0.70
N SER A 258 6.54 3.56 0.59
CA SER A 258 6.57 4.27 -0.69
C SER A 258 7.94 4.21 -1.38
N GLY A 259 9.03 4.32 -0.63
CA GLY A 259 10.39 4.14 -1.19
C GLY A 259 10.59 2.72 -1.73
N LEU A 260 10.13 1.71 -1.00
CA LEU A 260 10.14 0.31 -1.47
C LEU A 260 9.25 0.12 -2.69
N TYR A 261 8.11 0.78 -2.75
CA TYR A 261 7.22 0.71 -3.91
C TYR A 261 7.94 1.21 -5.16
N THR A 262 8.58 2.38 -5.09
CA THR A 262 9.36 2.94 -6.20
C THR A 262 10.54 2.04 -6.58
N LEU A 263 11.27 1.49 -5.59
CA LEU A 263 12.39 0.58 -5.85
C LEU A 263 11.94 -0.73 -6.52
N GLY A 264 10.81 -1.29 -6.11
CA GLY A 264 10.34 -2.60 -6.59
C GLY A 264 9.34 -2.52 -7.74
N SER A 265 8.98 -1.32 -8.20
CA SER A 265 7.99 -1.14 -9.24
C SER A 265 8.44 -1.77 -10.57
N ARG A 266 7.44 -2.26 -11.31
CA ARG A 266 7.59 -2.75 -12.70
C ARG A 266 7.15 -1.70 -13.73
N ASN A 267 6.75 -0.51 -13.27
CA ASN A 267 6.27 0.58 -14.12
C ASN A 267 7.39 1.57 -14.42
N HIS A 268 7.58 1.87 -15.71
CA HIS A 268 8.58 2.81 -16.22
C HIS A 268 8.26 4.29 -15.88
N SER A 269 7.02 4.59 -15.51
CA SER A 269 6.48 5.94 -15.39
C SER A 269 6.57 6.56 -13.99
N LEU A 270 7.10 5.85 -13.00
CA LEU A 270 7.36 6.38 -11.67
C LEU A 270 8.78 6.98 -11.65
N THR A 271 8.90 8.22 -12.13
CA THR A 271 10.10 9.09 -12.19
C THR A 271 11.30 8.58 -13.02
#